data_AF-A0A959I1U6-F1
#
_entry.id   AF-A0A959I1U6-F1
#
_cell.length_a   1.000
_cell.length_b   1.000
_cell.length_c   1.000
_cell.angle_alpha   90.00
_cell.angle_beta   90.00
_cell.angle_gamma   90.00
#
_symmetry.space_group_name_H-M   'P 1'
#
loop_
_entity.id
_entity.type
_entity.pdbx_description
1 polymer ?
#
loop_
_entity_poly.entity_id
_entity_poly.type
_entity_poly.pdbx_seq_one_letter_code
_entity_poly.pdbx_strand_id
1 'polypeptide(L)'
;AGGSRYPASPQTVENREHFVYQNGGPVFKAAVSGMADVVAQSMKRNNLSVDDVSWVVPHQANRRIIEQVARMADFPLEKIMINIHKYGNTTAATIPLCLWEWENQLKAGDNLILTAFGGGFTWGAVYLKWAY
;
A
#
# COMPACT_ATOMS: atom_id res chain seq x y z
N ALA A 1 20.09 -4.92 -12.67
CA ALA A 1 21.26 -4.12 -13.09
C ALA A 1 20.86 -2.64 -13.21
N GLY A 2 21.83 -1.76 -13.52
CA GLY A 2 21.61 -0.32 -13.68
C GLY A 2 21.87 0.53 -12.42
N GLY A 3 22.33 -0.07 -11.33
CA GLY A 3 22.69 0.62 -10.08
C GLY A 3 24.15 0.39 -9.69
N SER A 4 24.57 0.88 -8.51
CA SER A 4 25.97 0.79 -8.06
C SER A 4 26.48 -0.65 -7.87
N ARG A 5 25.63 -1.58 -7.41
CA ARG A 5 26.00 -2.99 -7.22
C ARG A 5 26.19 -3.76 -8.53
N TYR A 6 25.43 -3.41 -9.56
CA TYR A 6 25.49 -4.01 -10.90
C TYR A 6 25.35 -2.89 -11.94
N PRO A 7 26.44 -2.19 -12.27
CA PRO A 7 26.43 -1.12 -13.27
C PRO A 7 25.96 -1.61 -14.64
N ALA A 8 25.53 -0.70 -15.49
CA ALA A 8 25.14 -1.05 -16.86
C ALA A 8 26.36 -1.54 -17.66
N SER A 9 26.18 -2.65 -18.39
CA SER A 9 27.18 -3.26 -19.27
C SER A 9 26.49 -4.04 -20.40
N PRO A 10 27.16 -4.34 -21.52
CA PRO A 10 26.59 -5.18 -22.58
C PRO A 10 26.02 -6.50 -22.06
N GLN A 11 26.73 -7.15 -21.12
CA GLN A 11 26.30 -8.41 -20.50
C GLN A 11 24.97 -8.27 -19.73
N THR A 12 24.82 -7.20 -18.93
CA THR A 12 23.58 -7.01 -18.15
C THR A 12 22.38 -6.67 -19.04
N VAL A 13 22.61 -6.07 -20.21
CA VAL A 13 21.58 -5.83 -21.24
C VAL A 13 21.20 -7.15 -21.93
N GLU A 14 22.18 -7.94 -22.36
CA GLU A 14 21.97 -9.26 -22.96
C GLU A 14 21.19 -10.18 -22.03
N ASN A 15 21.53 -10.18 -20.74
CA ASN A 15 20.84 -10.96 -19.69
C ASN A 15 19.46 -10.38 -19.29
N ARG A 16 19.03 -9.25 -19.86
CA ARG A 16 17.75 -8.58 -19.55
C ARG A 16 17.61 -8.23 -18.06
N GLU A 17 18.70 -7.89 -17.38
CA GLU A 17 18.71 -7.59 -15.94
C GLU A 17 18.18 -6.20 -15.58
N HIS A 18 17.82 -5.39 -16.59
CA HIS A 18 17.28 -4.03 -16.44
C HIS A 18 15.75 -3.99 -16.39
N PHE A 19 15.09 -5.14 -16.45
CA PHE A 19 13.64 -5.25 -16.24
C PHE A 19 13.31 -5.51 -14.78
N VAL A 20 12.13 -5.06 -14.35
CA VAL A 20 11.60 -5.40 -13.02
C VAL A 20 11.35 -6.91 -12.98
N TYR A 21 11.89 -7.56 -11.96
CA TYR A 21 11.63 -8.96 -11.65
C TYR A 21 10.96 -9.06 -10.28
N GLN A 22 9.91 -9.87 -10.18
CA GLN A 22 9.18 -10.07 -8.94
C GLN A 22 8.83 -11.55 -8.75
N ASN A 23 9.24 -12.12 -7.61
CA ASN A 23 8.75 -13.42 -7.16
C ASN A 23 7.42 -13.23 -6.42
N GLY A 24 6.30 -13.39 -7.13
CA GLY A 24 4.97 -12.98 -6.66
C GLY A 24 4.51 -13.64 -5.36
N GLY A 25 4.81 -14.92 -5.14
CA GLY A 25 4.34 -15.66 -3.95
C GLY A 25 4.89 -15.11 -2.63
N PRO A 26 6.22 -15.05 -2.45
CA PRO A 26 6.84 -14.43 -1.28
C PRO A 26 6.45 -12.96 -1.11
N VAL A 27 6.40 -12.20 -2.20
CA VAL A 27 6.01 -10.78 -2.16
C VAL A 27 4.59 -10.60 -1.65
N PHE A 28 3.64 -11.43 -2.11
CA PHE A 28 2.26 -11.39 -1.65
C PHE A 28 2.17 -11.60 -0.14
N LYS A 29 2.86 -12.64 0.39
CA LYS A 29 2.83 -12.96 1.82
C LYS A 29 3.42 -11.83 2.67
N ALA A 30 4.58 -11.30 2.26
CA ALA A 30 5.23 -10.20 2.95
C ALA A 30 4.40 -8.91 2.92
N ALA A 31 3.77 -8.61 1.77
CA ALA A 31 2.92 -7.44 1.60
C ALA A 31 1.68 -7.48 2.50
N VAL A 32 0.99 -8.62 2.52
CA VAL A 32 -0.23 -8.79 3.31
C VAL A 32 0.07 -8.72 4.81
N SER A 33 1.06 -9.46 5.30
CA SER A 33 1.45 -9.42 6.72
C SER A 33 1.93 -8.02 7.11
N GLY A 34 2.91 -7.48 6.37
CA GLY A 34 3.54 -6.21 6.70
C GLY A 34 2.55 -5.07 6.77
N MET A 35 1.64 -4.95 5.79
CA MET A 35 0.64 -3.88 5.77
C MET A 35 -0.44 -4.03 6.83
N ALA A 36 -0.94 -5.25 7.09
CA ALA A 36 -1.93 -5.47 8.13
C ALA A 36 -1.34 -5.22 9.53
N ASP A 37 -0.10 -5.68 9.77
CA ASP A 37 0.60 -5.51 11.04
C ASP A 37 0.78 -4.03 11.39
N VAL A 38 1.19 -3.19 10.43
CA VAL A 38 1.39 -1.75 10.68
C VAL A 38 0.08 -0.97 10.81
N VAL A 39 -1.02 -1.43 10.18
CA VAL A 39 -2.36 -0.89 10.44
C VAL A 39 -2.77 -1.17 11.89
N ALA A 40 -2.69 -2.43 12.32
CA ALA A 40 -3.03 -2.82 13.68
C ALA A 40 -2.15 -2.12 14.73
N GLN A 41 -0.86 -1.99 14.47
CA GLN A 41 0.05 -1.23 15.33
C GLN A 41 -0.30 0.26 15.39
N SER A 42 -0.69 0.87 14.27
CA SER A 42 -1.10 2.28 14.23
C SER A 42 -2.37 2.49 15.06
N MET A 43 -3.37 1.61 14.93
CA MET A 43 -4.58 1.67 15.75
C MET A 43 -4.28 1.53 17.24
N LYS A 44 -3.51 0.49 17.60
CA LYS A 44 -3.14 0.22 19.00
C LYS A 44 -2.38 1.38 19.64
N ARG A 45 -1.42 1.98 18.92
CA ARG A 45 -0.63 3.12 19.42
C ARG A 45 -1.47 4.37 19.67
N ASN A 46 -2.60 4.51 18.98
CA ASN A 46 -3.48 5.67 19.05
C ASN A 46 -4.81 5.38 19.77
N ASN A 47 -4.95 4.21 20.41
CA ASN A 47 -6.17 3.76 21.08
C ASN A 47 -7.42 3.84 20.19
N LEU A 48 -7.29 3.49 18.90
CA LEU A 48 -8.38 3.50 17.94
C LEU A 48 -9.05 2.13 17.86
N SER A 49 -10.37 2.13 17.76
CA SER A 49 -11.18 1.01 17.28
C SER A 49 -11.41 1.10 15.77
N VAL A 50 -11.96 0.04 15.18
CA VAL A 50 -12.34 0.03 13.76
C VAL A 50 -13.37 1.12 13.45
N ASP A 51 -14.23 1.45 14.42
CA ASP A 51 -15.28 2.46 14.26
C ASP A 51 -14.71 3.88 14.21
N ASP A 52 -13.59 4.13 14.89
CA ASP A 52 -12.92 5.43 14.91
C ASP A 52 -12.23 5.78 13.58
N VAL A 53 -11.96 4.80 12.72
CA VAL A 53 -11.27 5.00 11.43
C VAL A 53 -12.31 5.12 10.31
N SER A 54 -12.30 6.26 9.62
CA SER A 54 -13.16 6.53 8.47
C SER A 54 -12.71 5.69 7.27
N TRP A 55 -11.41 5.69 6.98
CA TRP A 55 -10.85 5.05 5.79
C TRP A 55 -9.47 4.44 6.01
N VAL A 56 -9.25 3.26 5.42
CA VAL A 56 -7.91 2.70 5.21
C VAL A 56 -7.57 2.84 3.72
N VAL A 57 -6.41 3.42 3.44
CA VAL A 57 -5.92 3.67 2.07
C VAL A 57 -4.66 2.85 1.83
N PRO A 58 -4.80 1.61 1.34
CA PRO A 58 -3.65 0.75 1.08
C PRO A 58 -2.96 1.11 -0.25
N HIS A 59 -1.69 0.75 -0.36
CA HIS A 59 -0.96 0.71 -1.63
C HIS A 59 -1.73 -0.16 -2.65
N GLN A 60 -1.95 0.38 -3.84
CA GLN A 60 -2.77 -0.26 -4.88
C GLN A 60 -1.95 -1.26 -5.71
N ALA A 61 -1.45 -2.32 -5.06
CA ALA A 61 -0.60 -3.33 -5.70
C ALA A 61 -1.39 -4.37 -6.51
N ASN A 62 -2.39 -4.97 -5.86
CA ASN A 62 -3.27 -6.00 -6.41
C ASN A 62 -4.55 -6.04 -5.58
N ARG A 63 -5.72 -6.20 -6.22
CA ARG A 63 -7.01 -6.30 -5.52
C ARG A 63 -7.02 -7.38 -4.43
N ARG A 64 -6.41 -8.54 -4.68
CA ARG A 64 -6.30 -9.65 -3.71
C ARG A 64 -5.47 -9.27 -2.49
N ILE A 65 -4.40 -8.50 -2.65
CA ILE A 65 -3.58 -8.03 -1.52
C ILE A 65 -4.42 -7.08 -0.66
N ILE A 66 -5.09 -6.12 -1.30
CA ILE A 66 -5.95 -5.13 -0.63
C ILE A 66 -7.03 -5.82 0.21
N GLU A 67 -7.73 -6.81 -0.37
CA GLU A 67 -8.77 -7.57 0.32
C GLU A 67 -8.22 -8.40 1.49
N GLN A 68 -7.05 -9.01 1.34
CA GLN A 68 -6.43 -9.76 2.44
C GLN A 68 -5.93 -8.84 3.56
N VAL A 69 -5.40 -7.66 3.24
CA VAL A 69 -5.01 -6.66 4.25
C VAL A 69 -6.24 -6.21 5.05
N ALA A 70 -7.35 -5.89 4.37
CA ALA A 70 -8.59 -5.50 5.03
C ALA A 70 -9.07 -6.59 6.01
N ARG A 71 -9.12 -7.84 5.53
CA ARG A 71 -9.49 -9.00 6.35
C ARG A 71 -8.55 -9.22 7.54
N MET A 72 -7.24 -9.13 7.35
CA MET A 72 -6.27 -9.37 8.43
C MET A 72 -6.19 -8.23 9.44
N ALA A 73 -6.56 -7.02 9.03
CA ALA A 73 -6.67 -5.86 9.91
C ALA A 73 -8.07 -5.71 10.52
N ASP A 74 -8.96 -6.69 10.34
CA ASP A 74 -10.35 -6.69 10.82
C ASP A 74 -11.17 -5.46 10.38
N PHE A 75 -10.89 -4.94 9.17
CA PHE A 75 -11.67 -3.87 8.56
C PHE A 75 -12.69 -4.41 7.55
N PRO A 76 -13.92 -3.86 7.55
CA PRO A 76 -14.88 -4.18 6.52
C PRO A 76 -14.48 -3.47 5.21
N LEU A 77 -14.81 -4.09 4.07
CA LEU A 77 -14.26 -3.69 2.77
C LEU A 77 -14.76 -2.30 2.32
N GLU A 78 -15.93 -1.88 2.79
CA GLU A 78 -16.50 -0.56 2.57
C GLU A 78 -15.72 0.59 3.22
N LYS A 79 -14.83 0.30 4.19
CA LYS A 79 -13.90 1.28 4.77
C LYS A 79 -12.55 1.31 4.05
N ILE A 80 -12.39 0.58 2.95
CA ILE A 80 -11.13 0.50 2.21
C ILE A 80 -11.26 1.28 0.90
N MET A 81 -10.37 2.24 0.67
CA MET A 81 -10.32 2.98 -0.59
C MET A 81 -9.62 2.16 -1.68
N ILE A 82 -10.31 1.93 -2.79
CA ILE A 82 -9.83 1.04 -3.86
C ILE A 82 -10.10 1.64 -5.23
N ASN A 83 -9.04 1.89 -5.99
CA ASN A 83 -9.13 2.35 -7.38
C ASN A 83 -8.21 1.62 -8.36
N ILE A 84 -7.55 0.56 -7.91
CA ILE A 84 -6.63 -0.24 -8.73
C ILE A 84 -7.22 -0.71 -10.07
N HIS A 85 -8.54 -0.91 -10.13
CA HIS A 85 -9.25 -1.33 -11.35
C HIS A 85 -9.18 -0.28 -12.48
N LYS A 86 -8.90 0.99 -12.16
CA LYS A 86 -8.79 2.08 -13.14
C LYS A 86 -7.34 2.35 -13.55
N TYR A 87 -6.40 2.34 -12.60
CA TYR A 87 -5.03 2.81 -12.82
C TYR A 87 -3.94 1.74 -12.69
N GLY A 88 -4.29 0.55 -12.19
CA GLY A 88 -3.31 -0.47 -11.86
C GLY A 88 -2.34 -0.04 -10.74
N ASN A 89 -1.17 -0.66 -10.71
CA ASN A 89 -0.12 -0.33 -9.74
C ASN A 89 0.78 0.80 -10.27
N THR A 90 0.65 1.99 -9.70
CA THR A 90 1.44 3.19 -10.03
C THR A 90 2.62 3.41 -9.07
N THR A 91 3.09 2.35 -8.39
CA THR A 91 4.22 2.37 -7.45
C THR A 91 3.99 3.41 -6.32
N ALA A 92 4.83 4.43 -6.20
CA ALA A 92 4.73 5.42 -5.13
C ALA A 92 3.50 6.32 -5.26
N ALA A 93 2.93 6.43 -6.46
CA ALA A 93 1.79 7.30 -6.72
C ALA A 93 0.43 6.67 -6.33
N THR A 94 0.37 5.40 -5.92
CA THR A 94 -0.92 4.72 -5.72
C THR A 94 -1.78 5.36 -4.64
N ILE A 95 -1.17 5.77 -3.52
CA ILE A 95 -1.89 6.36 -2.39
C ILE A 95 -2.35 7.79 -2.72
N PRO A 96 -1.47 8.73 -3.15
CA PRO A 96 -1.93 10.07 -3.48
C PRO A 96 -2.94 10.09 -4.63
N LEU A 97 -2.80 9.21 -5.63
CA LEU A 97 -3.78 9.09 -6.72
C LEU A 97 -5.13 8.57 -6.22
N CYS A 98 -5.13 7.61 -5.29
CA CYS A 98 -6.36 7.11 -4.67
C CYS A 98 -7.04 8.16 -3.80
N LEU A 99 -6.27 8.91 -3.01
CA LEU A 99 -6.80 10.02 -2.20
C LEU A 99 -7.43 11.10 -3.08
N TRP A 100 -6.76 11.50 -4.17
CA TRP A 100 -7.28 12.49 -5.11
C TRP A 100 -8.61 12.04 -5.73
N GLU A 101 -8.71 10.80 -6.17
CA GLU A 101 -9.95 10.30 -6.77
C GLU A 101 -11.10 10.21 -5.76
N TRP A 102 -10.79 9.90 -4.51
CA TRP A 102 -11.77 9.75 -3.44
C TRP A 102 -12.01 11.03 -2.64
N GLU A 103 -11.42 12.17 -3.05
CA GLU A 103 -11.46 13.44 -2.32
C GLU A 103 -12.90 13.86 -1.97
N ASN A 104 -13.84 13.69 -2.90
CA ASN A 104 -15.25 14.03 -2.69
C ASN A 104 -15.98 13.19 -1.61
N GLN A 105 -15.39 12.07 -1.18
CA GLN A 105 -15.91 11.22 -0.09
C GLN A 105 -15.26 11.57 1.26
N LEU A 106 -14.15 12.30 1.25
CA LEU A 106 -13.44 12.72 2.46
C LEU A 106 -14.13 13.93 3.07
N LYS A 107 -14.05 14.02 4.40
CA LYS A 107 -14.57 15.15 5.17
C LYS A 107 -13.53 15.61 6.18
N ALA A 108 -13.49 16.91 6.44
CA ALA A 108 -12.72 17.46 7.54
C ALA A 108 -12.98 16.67 8.85
N GLY A 109 -11.91 16.21 9.49
CA GLY A 109 -11.97 15.41 10.71
C GLY A 109 -11.93 13.90 10.52
N ASP A 110 -12.01 13.39 9.28
CA ASP A 110 -11.93 11.94 9.01
C ASP A 110 -10.58 11.37 9.49
N ASN A 111 -10.63 10.21 10.15
CA ASN A 111 -9.45 9.49 10.58
C ASN A 111 -9.04 8.50 9.50
N LEU A 112 -7.85 8.69 8.92
CA LEU A 112 -7.31 7.87 7.84
C LEU A 112 -6.11 7.07 8.30
N ILE A 113 -6.01 5.82 7.86
CA ILE A 113 -4.78 5.04 7.94
C ILE A 113 -4.30 4.73 6.52
N LEU A 114 -3.15 5.29 6.15
CA LEU A 114 -2.46 4.96 4.90
C LEU A 114 -1.51 3.80 5.18
N THR A 115 -1.47 2.77 4.34
CA THR A 115 -0.52 1.65 4.50
C THR A 115 0.11 1.26 3.17
N ALA A 116 1.40 0.98 3.16
CA ALA A 116 2.14 0.66 1.95
C ALA A 116 3.17 -0.44 2.17
N PHE A 117 3.50 -1.11 1.08
CA PHE A 117 4.56 -2.10 0.99
C PHE A 117 5.29 -1.96 -0.35
N GLY A 118 6.60 -2.20 -0.37
CA GLY A 118 7.44 -2.16 -1.57
C GLY A 118 8.63 -3.11 -1.52
N GLY A 119 9.33 -3.20 -2.67
CA GLY A 119 10.55 -4.00 -2.80
C GLY A 119 11.67 -3.50 -1.88
N GLY A 120 12.27 -4.41 -1.13
CA GLY A 120 13.24 -4.11 -0.06
C GLY A 120 13.50 -5.31 0.85
N PHE A 121 12.52 -5.88 1.55
CA PHE A 121 11.14 -5.40 1.73
C PHE A 121 11.05 -4.22 2.68
N THR A 122 10.12 -3.30 2.38
CA THR A 122 9.84 -2.13 3.21
C THR A 122 8.33 -1.94 3.29
N TRP A 123 7.84 -1.57 4.46
CA TRP A 123 6.43 -1.31 4.69
C TRP A 123 6.25 -0.32 5.83
N GLY A 124 5.07 0.29 5.89
CA GLY A 124 4.76 1.28 6.92
C GLY A 124 3.33 1.77 6.80
N ALA A 125 2.89 2.46 7.85
CA ALA A 125 1.61 3.14 7.87
C ALA A 125 1.72 4.54 8.47
N VAL A 126 0.75 5.37 8.10
CA VAL A 126 0.54 6.71 8.65
C VAL A 126 -0.90 6.79 9.12
N TYR A 127 -1.10 7.14 10.38
CA TYR A 127 -2.39 7.62 10.88
C TYR A 127 -2.42 9.14 10.76
N LEU A 128 -3.47 9.67 10.14
CA LEU A 128 -3.68 11.11 10.00
C LEU A 128 -5.15 11.46 10.16
N LYS A 129 -5.41 12.72 10.50
CA LYS A 129 -6.74 13.32 10.47
C LYS A 129 -6.84 14.23 9.25
N TRP A 130 -7.86 14.00 8.42
CA TRP A 130 -8.10 14.78 7.22
C TRP A 130 -8.54 16.20 7.56
N ALA A 131 -8.08 17.19 6.79
CA ALA A 131 -8.14 18.59 7.19
C ALA A 131 -9.31 19.40 6.59
N TYR A 132 -9.86 19.01 5.43
CA TYR A 132 -10.88 19.80 4.72
C TYR A 132 -11.90 18.94 3.99
#